data_AF-A0A415BUS1-F1
#
_entry.id   AF-A0A415BUS1-F1
#
_cell.length_a   1.000
_cell.length_b   1.000
_cell.length_c   1.000
_cell.angle_alpha   90.00
_cell.angle_beta   90.00
_cell.angle_gamma   90.00
#
_symmetry.space_group_name_H-M   'P 1'
#
loop_
_entity.id
_entity.type
_entity.pdbx_description
1 polymer ?
#
loop_
_entity_poly.entity_id
_entity_poly.type
_entity_poly.pdbx_seq_one_letter_code
_entity_poly.pdbx_strand_id
1 'polypeptide(L)'
;MKYCIVSIMIICSFFLWVSCTDRALETSLKLSGENRAELERVLLHYKDNPEKKKAAEFLIRNMKWCHGKDSPFMDIYYKQVDSLQANDSIYAEEMIAFYDSIYKPERFQNMTVNFDLCTMKADYLIDHIDRAFQAWQSPWAKALSLDEFCEYILPHRLGNEPLEPWMAMYQKAFKSVADTMYNRKVDELYEVISWMVVGHRYYTPSYVPDLRPSSLLGIKVGACPAYTALGRYIYRSIGVPVVSDFTPNWANHAMGHEWISIMADGKCYPIMPGSPCRFGNHIKGGSYRISKAYRNTYGDQGGLIKDEEDIPPFFKNRRIIDVTNQYIETTDVEIADCFDTETNTHYAYLSVFDLRDWKVVAYGAKKGAGYVFKDMARNAVYLPVFYSEGNYAPAYYPVEVNEKGIVSYLNPDIKHKRRVVLTRKFMDLNPKKWLKAIIGGYFVLSREAAFANADTIHIDSLKECNYQTVTLNKAYRYMKYVPPIKTEGNMAEIELYDEKGRKLAGKVIGNYRPERMDAMETMKRAFDGNVLSSPKTVKTQNDAWVGLDLGRVVSISKLVYLPRNDDNFIKEGELYELFYWDREWKSLGRQVGSRQLQYLEYDNVPDNALLLLRNLTKGKEERIFTYEDGKQVWW
;
A
#
# COMPACT_ATOMS: atom_id res chain seq x y z
N MET A 1 50.25 -25.53 73.83
CA MET A 1 50.25 -26.68 72.91
C MET A 1 48.97 -27.47 73.09
N LYS A 2 48.03 -27.34 72.15
CA LYS A 2 47.18 -28.42 71.61
C LYS A 2 46.29 -27.80 70.55
N TYR A 3 46.46 -28.30 69.33
CA TYR A 3 45.71 -27.98 68.13
C TYR A 3 44.45 -28.87 68.02
N CYS A 4 43.57 -28.46 67.09
CA CYS A 4 42.58 -29.24 66.34
C CYS A 4 41.20 -29.47 66.97
N ILE A 5 40.06 -29.43 66.27
CA ILE A 5 39.64 -29.05 64.90
C ILE A 5 38.13 -28.77 65.04
N VAL A 6 37.60 -27.69 64.47
CA VAL A 6 36.16 -27.52 64.24
C VAL A 6 35.95 -27.48 62.72
N SER A 7 35.28 -28.51 62.20
CA SER A 7 34.84 -28.56 60.80
C SER A 7 33.71 -27.57 60.58
N ILE A 8 33.92 -26.56 59.74
CA ILE A 8 32.88 -25.69 59.22
C ILE A 8 32.51 -26.20 57.82
N MET A 9 31.29 -26.72 57.69
CA MET A 9 30.69 -27.10 56.42
C MET A 9 30.16 -25.82 55.74
N ILE A 10 30.90 -25.31 54.75
CA ILE A 10 30.44 -24.21 53.90
C ILE A 10 29.55 -24.81 52.81
N ILE A 11 28.23 -24.66 52.98
CA ILE A 11 27.26 -24.91 51.91
C ILE A 11 27.32 -23.70 50.98
N CYS A 12 28.04 -23.83 49.87
CA CYS A 12 27.99 -22.87 48.76
C CYS A 12 26.66 -23.02 48.02
N SER A 13 25.69 -22.17 48.35
CA SER A 13 24.50 -21.97 47.54
C SER A 13 24.87 -21.26 46.23
N PHE A 14 25.15 -22.04 45.19
CA PHE A 14 25.18 -21.57 43.80
C PHE A 14 23.76 -21.17 43.38
N PHE A 15 23.40 -19.89 43.54
CA PHE A 15 22.27 -19.32 42.82
C PHE A 15 22.67 -19.14 41.35
N LEU A 16 22.26 -20.09 40.50
CA LEU A 16 22.34 -20.00 39.05
C LEU A 16 21.47 -18.83 38.56
N TRP A 17 22.10 -17.69 38.29
CA TRP A 17 21.52 -16.63 37.47
C TRP A 17 21.58 -17.08 36.00
N VAL A 18 20.61 -17.88 35.57
CA VAL A 18 20.40 -18.13 34.14
C VAL A 18 19.80 -16.85 33.55
N SER A 19 20.57 -16.15 32.73
CA SER A 19 20.11 -14.95 32.02
C SER A 19 18.87 -15.28 31.18
N CYS A 20 17.92 -14.35 31.09
CA CYS A 20 16.73 -14.51 30.22
C CYS A 20 17.09 -14.85 28.77
N THR A 21 18.28 -14.44 28.30
CA THR A 21 18.81 -14.76 26.96
C THR A 21 19.07 -16.25 26.76
N ASP A 22 19.62 -16.91 27.78
CA ASP A 22 19.99 -18.34 27.71
C ASP A 22 18.74 -19.22 27.73
N ARG A 23 17.69 -18.76 28.42
CA ARG A 23 16.40 -19.46 28.46
C ARG A 23 15.72 -19.48 27.08
N ALA A 24 15.71 -18.37 26.35
CA ALA A 24 15.07 -18.30 25.02
C ALA A 24 15.79 -19.16 23.97
N LEU A 25 17.12 -19.21 24.03
CA LEU A 25 17.94 -20.08 23.19
C LEU A 25 17.64 -21.55 23.48
N GLU A 26 17.69 -21.97 24.75
CA GLU A 26 17.41 -23.35 25.15
C GLU A 26 15.96 -23.77 24.81
N THR A 27 14.98 -22.86 24.94
CA THR A 27 13.61 -23.13 24.46
C THR A 27 13.60 -23.47 22.97
N SER A 28 14.32 -22.73 22.14
CA SER A 28 14.37 -22.99 20.70
C SER A 28 15.08 -24.31 20.37
N LEU A 29 16.16 -24.64 21.08
CA LEU A 29 16.85 -25.93 20.96
C LEU A 29 15.96 -27.11 21.39
N LYS A 30 15.10 -26.94 22.40
CA LYS A 30 14.11 -27.96 22.75
C LYS A 30 13.05 -28.12 21.66
N LEU A 31 12.56 -27.00 21.10
CA LEU A 31 11.56 -27.01 20.03
C LEU A 31 12.08 -27.65 18.73
N SER A 32 13.40 -27.65 18.49
CA SER A 32 13.97 -28.31 17.30
C SER A 32 13.89 -29.84 17.29
N GLY A 33 13.54 -30.48 18.41
CA GLY A 33 13.37 -31.93 18.50
C GLY A 33 14.60 -32.69 18.00
N GLU A 34 14.41 -33.60 17.04
CA GLU A 34 15.48 -34.41 16.44
C GLU A 34 16.55 -33.55 15.73
N ASN A 35 16.21 -32.34 15.29
CA ASN A 35 17.13 -31.43 14.60
C ASN A 35 18.02 -30.61 15.56
N ARG A 36 17.88 -30.78 16.88
CA ARG A 36 18.69 -30.08 17.90
C ARG A 36 20.19 -30.21 17.65
N ALA A 37 20.66 -31.40 17.27
CA ALA A 37 22.07 -31.68 17.02
C ALA A 37 22.64 -30.81 15.88
N GLU A 38 21.86 -30.50 14.85
CA GLU A 38 22.29 -29.60 13.77
C GLU A 38 22.47 -28.16 14.28
N LEU A 39 21.57 -27.66 15.12
CA LEU A 39 21.66 -26.31 15.67
C LEU A 39 22.81 -26.18 16.69
N GLU A 40 23.02 -27.20 17.53
CA GLU A 40 24.17 -27.26 18.44
C GLU A 40 25.51 -27.35 17.67
N ARG A 41 25.53 -28.04 16.53
CA ARG A 41 26.70 -28.09 15.62
C ARG A 41 27.10 -26.70 15.13
N VAL A 42 26.15 -25.81 14.85
CA VAL A 42 26.42 -24.40 14.50
C VAL A 42 27.04 -23.63 15.67
N LEU A 43 26.49 -23.77 16.87
CA LEU A 43 27.02 -23.10 18.07
C LEU A 43 28.44 -23.58 18.41
N LEU A 44 28.70 -24.88 18.27
CA LEU A 44 30.01 -25.48 18.48
C LEU A 44 31.03 -25.01 17.42
N HIS A 45 30.60 -24.89 16.16
CA HIS A 45 31.45 -24.41 15.07
C HIS A 45 32.01 -23.02 15.35
N TYR A 46 31.22 -22.13 15.95
CA TYR A 46 31.62 -20.76 16.29
C TYR A 46 32.13 -20.57 17.73
N LYS A 47 32.42 -21.64 18.48
CA LYS A 47 32.81 -21.55 19.90
C LYS A 47 33.98 -20.59 20.18
N ASP A 48 34.93 -20.49 19.24
CA ASP A 48 36.14 -19.68 19.33
C ASP A 48 36.01 -18.32 18.60
N ASN A 49 34.82 -18.00 18.07
CA ASN A 49 34.51 -16.71 17.44
C ASN A 49 33.30 -16.05 18.13
N PRO A 50 33.51 -15.16 19.13
CA PRO A 50 32.44 -14.60 19.94
C PRO A 50 31.34 -13.88 19.16
N GLU A 51 31.70 -13.13 18.12
CA GLU A 51 30.73 -12.36 17.32
C GLU A 51 29.86 -13.28 16.48
N LYS A 52 30.45 -14.26 15.77
CA LYS A 52 29.69 -15.24 14.99
C LYS A 52 28.86 -16.15 15.88
N LYS A 53 29.36 -16.50 17.07
CA LYS A 53 28.59 -17.25 18.06
C LYS A 53 27.36 -16.47 18.50
N LYS A 54 27.51 -15.19 18.85
CA LYS A 54 26.38 -14.32 19.22
C LYS A 54 25.36 -14.18 18.08
N ALA A 55 25.82 -14.07 16.83
CA ALA A 55 24.95 -14.07 15.65
C ALA A 55 24.18 -15.40 15.47
N ALA A 56 24.85 -16.54 15.64
CA ALA A 56 24.22 -17.87 15.61
C ALA A 56 23.17 -18.03 16.71
N GLU A 57 23.50 -17.64 17.95
CA GLU A 57 22.57 -17.63 19.08
C GLU A 57 21.36 -16.73 18.81
N PHE A 58 21.58 -15.54 18.21
CA PHE A 58 20.54 -14.63 17.79
C PHE A 58 19.59 -15.26 16.75
N LEU A 59 20.12 -15.94 15.74
CA LEU A 59 19.29 -16.60 14.74
C LEU A 59 18.46 -17.73 15.37
N ILE A 60 19.11 -18.64 16.09
CA ILE A 60 18.48 -19.85 16.65
C ILE A 60 17.39 -19.49 17.65
N ARG A 61 17.64 -18.56 18.58
CA ARG A 61 16.64 -18.20 19.61
C ARG A 61 15.36 -17.55 19.06
N ASN A 62 15.45 -16.94 17.87
CA ASN A 62 14.33 -16.26 17.21
C ASN A 62 13.71 -17.08 16.05
N MET A 63 14.29 -18.24 15.72
CA MET A 63 13.84 -19.10 14.62
C MET A 63 12.50 -19.81 14.90
N LYS A 64 11.99 -19.79 16.13
CA LYS A 64 10.74 -20.48 16.53
C LYS A 64 9.47 -20.07 15.76
N TRP A 65 9.48 -18.94 15.05
CA TRP A 65 8.37 -18.51 14.17
C TRP A 65 8.69 -18.67 12.67
N CYS A 66 9.90 -19.06 12.32
CA CYS A 66 10.38 -19.16 10.96
C CYS A 66 9.98 -20.50 10.36
N HIS A 67 9.28 -20.46 9.22
CA HIS A 67 8.81 -21.65 8.53
C HIS A 67 8.62 -21.39 7.04
N GLY A 68 8.78 -22.43 6.22
CA GLY A 68 8.32 -22.44 4.84
C GLY A 68 6.91 -23.02 4.74
N LYS A 69 6.17 -22.60 3.71
CA LYS A 69 4.92 -23.26 3.31
C LYS A 69 5.11 -23.97 1.98
N ASP A 70 4.64 -25.20 1.90
CA ASP A 70 4.79 -26.02 0.70
C ASP A 70 3.54 -26.84 0.36
N SER A 71 3.42 -27.22 -0.92
CA SER A 71 2.44 -28.19 -1.41
C SER A 71 2.87 -28.71 -2.79
N PRO A 72 2.37 -29.86 -3.26
CA PRO A 72 2.66 -30.36 -4.61
C PRO A 72 2.32 -29.37 -5.75
N PHE A 73 1.43 -28.40 -5.50
CA PHE A 73 1.08 -27.36 -6.47
C PHE A 73 2.15 -26.26 -6.58
N MET A 74 2.96 -26.05 -5.53
CA MET A 74 3.94 -24.97 -5.49
C MET A 74 5.00 -25.09 -6.60
N ASP A 75 5.44 -26.30 -6.92
CA ASP A 75 6.37 -26.52 -8.04
C ASP A 75 5.79 -26.09 -9.39
N ILE A 76 4.50 -26.36 -9.62
CA ILE A 76 3.80 -25.94 -10.83
C ILE A 76 3.67 -24.43 -10.85
N TYR A 77 3.25 -23.85 -9.73
CA TYR A 77 3.11 -22.41 -9.55
C TYR A 77 4.40 -21.67 -9.89
N TYR A 78 5.53 -22.07 -9.29
CA TYR A 78 6.79 -21.39 -9.56
C TYR A 78 7.26 -21.57 -11.01
N LYS A 79 7.12 -22.76 -11.61
CA LYS A 79 7.45 -22.97 -13.03
C LYS A 79 6.64 -22.05 -13.96
N GLN A 80 5.36 -21.86 -13.66
CA GLN A 80 4.49 -20.96 -14.44
C GLN A 80 4.91 -19.49 -14.28
N VAL A 81 5.16 -19.05 -13.04
CA VAL A 81 5.62 -17.69 -12.76
C VAL A 81 6.97 -17.42 -13.43
N ASP A 82 7.95 -18.30 -13.26
CA ASP A 82 9.30 -18.12 -13.81
C ASP A 82 9.29 -18.07 -15.34
N SER A 83 8.55 -18.97 -15.99
CA SER A 83 8.40 -19.01 -17.45
C SER A 83 7.79 -17.72 -18.00
N LEU A 84 6.76 -17.21 -17.31
CA LEU A 84 6.05 -16.00 -17.73
C LEU A 84 6.90 -14.74 -17.55
N GLN A 85 7.59 -14.62 -16.42
CA GLN A 85 8.47 -13.48 -16.11
C GLN A 85 9.70 -13.43 -17.03
N ALA A 86 10.20 -14.60 -17.45
CA ALA A 86 11.33 -14.70 -18.38
C ALA A 86 10.99 -14.26 -19.83
N ASN A 87 9.71 -14.16 -20.19
CA ASN A 87 9.30 -13.83 -21.55
C ASN A 87 9.16 -12.32 -21.76
N ASP A 88 10.15 -11.71 -22.42
CA ASP A 88 10.16 -10.27 -22.76
C ASP A 88 9.08 -9.85 -23.76
N SER A 89 8.40 -10.79 -24.42
CA SER A 89 7.33 -10.49 -25.37
C SER A 89 5.97 -10.32 -24.70
N ILE A 90 5.84 -10.64 -23.41
CA ILE A 90 4.58 -10.56 -22.66
C ILE A 90 4.54 -9.26 -21.88
N TYR A 91 3.51 -8.46 -22.12
CA TYR A 91 3.35 -7.19 -21.43
C TYR A 91 2.81 -7.38 -20.01
N ALA A 92 3.05 -6.39 -19.15
CA ALA A 92 2.65 -6.44 -17.75
C ALA A 92 1.13 -6.67 -17.58
N GLU A 93 0.30 -6.06 -18.43
CA GLU A 93 -1.16 -6.22 -18.37
C GLU A 93 -1.61 -7.65 -18.71
N GLU A 94 -0.96 -8.30 -19.66
CA GLU A 94 -1.25 -9.70 -20.02
C GLU A 94 -0.78 -10.65 -18.90
N MET A 95 0.36 -10.34 -18.28
CA MET A 95 0.86 -11.06 -17.13
C MET A 95 -0.09 -10.95 -15.92
N ILE A 96 -0.63 -9.74 -15.68
CA ILE A 96 -1.65 -9.51 -14.65
C ILE A 96 -2.91 -10.32 -14.94
N ALA A 97 -3.41 -10.32 -16.18
CA ALA A 97 -4.58 -11.12 -16.54
C ALA A 97 -4.33 -12.63 -16.36
N PHE A 98 -3.12 -13.10 -16.66
CA PHE A 98 -2.74 -14.49 -16.39
C PHE A 98 -2.70 -14.76 -14.88
N TYR A 99 -2.12 -13.86 -14.09
CA TYR A 99 -2.09 -13.93 -12.63
C TYR A 99 -3.49 -14.00 -12.03
N ASP A 100 -4.42 -13.16 -12.47
CA ASP A 100 -5.83 -13.23 -12.07
C ASP A 100 -6.43 -14.62 -12.35
N SER A 101 -6.00 -15.30 -13.42
CA SER A 101 -6.50 -16.63 -13.78
C SER A 101 -5.95 -17.77 -12.90
N ILE A 102 -4.73 -17.61 -12.36
CA ILE A 102 -4.05 -18.68 -11.59
C ILE A 102 -4.13 -18.47 -10.08
N TYR A 103 -4.29 -17.22 -9.62
CA TYR A 103 -4.41 -16.87 -8.21
C TYR A 103 -5.81 -17.17 -7.67
N LYS A 104 -6.08 -18.46 -7.52
CA LYS A 104 -7.31 -18.99 -6.94
C LYS A 104 -7.03 -19.43 -5.50
N PRO A 105 -7.62 -18.82 -4.46
CA PRO A 105 -7.35 -19.13 -3.06
C PRO A 105 -7.40 -20.62 -2.74
N GLU A 106 -8.31 -21.36 -3.37
CA GLU A 106 -8.52 -22.79 -3.16
C GLU A 106 -7.28 -23.62 -3.50
N ARG A 107 -6.43 -23.15 -4.41
CA ARG A 107 -5.17 -23.82 -4.79
C ARG A 107 -4.07 -23.69 -3.75
N PHE A 108 -4.21 -22.74 -2.82
CA PHE A 108 -3.22 -22.43 -1.79
C PHE A 108 -3.73 -22.70 -0.37
N GLN A 109 -4.84 -23.43 -0.23
CA GLN A 109 -5.35 -23.90 1.04
C GLN A 109 -4.58 -25.15 1.51
N ASN A 110 -4.55 -25.37 2.83
CA ASN A 110 -4.00 -26.59 3.46
C ASN A 110 -2.53 -26.90 3.11
N MET A 111 -1.71 -25.87 2.92
CA MET A 111 -0.26 -26.04 2.71
C MET A 111 0.41 -26.66 3.93
N THR A 112 1.41 -27.50 3.70
CA THR A 112 2.27 -28.04 4.75
C THR A 112 3.18 -26.95 5.30
N VAL A 113 3.27 -26.85 6.63
CA VAL A 113 4.14 -25.90 7.33
C VAL A 113 5.39 -26.63 7.81
N ASN A 114 6.55 -26.20 7.33
CA ASN A 114 7.85 -26.77 7.70
C ASN A 114 8.64 -25.75 8.51
N PHE A 115 8.71 -25.95 9.83
CA PHE A 115 9.46 -25.06 10.72
C PHE A 115 10.97 -25.20 10.50
N ASP A 116 11.66 -24.07 10.43
CA ASP A 116 13.10 -24.02 10.20
C ASP A 116 13.84 -24.72 11.35
N LEU A 117 13.43 -24.53 12.61
CA LEU A 117 14.03 -25.21 13.76
C LEU A 117 14.11 -26.73 13.59
N CYS A 118 13.12 -27.34 12.94
CA CYS A 118 13.00 -28.79 12.79
C CYS A 118 13.71 -29.34 11.54
N THR A 119 14.14 -28.48 10.61
CA THR A 119 14.59 -28.91 9.27
C THR A 119 15.92 -28.28 8.82
N MET A 120 16.32 -27.16 9.43
CA MET A 120 17.53 -26.40 9.11
C MET A 120 18.79 -27.25 9.29
N LYS A 121 19.65 -27.28 8.26
CA LYS A 121 20.96 -27.94 8.32
C LYS A 121 22.04 -26.99 8.81
N ALA A 122 22.99 -27.51 9.59
CA ALA A 122 24.07 -26.70 10.15
C ALA A 122 24.92 -26.07 9.05
N ASP A 123 25.21 -26.82 7.97
CA ASP A 123 26.05 -26.35 6.86
C ASP A 123 25.42 -25.15 6.14
N TYR A 124 24.08 -25.14 5.98
CA TYR A 124 23.35 -23.99 5.44
C TYR A 124 23.52 -22.78 6.35
N LEU A 125 23.25 -22.93 7.64
CA LEU A 125 23.27 -21.82 8.58
C LEU A 125 24.69 -21.27 8.79
N ILE A 126 25.71 -22.14 8.77
CA ILE A 126 27.13 -21.76 8.82
C ILE A 126 27.50 -20.94 7.58
N ASP A 127 27.23 -21.44 6.36
CA ASP A 127 27.51 -20.71 5.12
C ASP A 127 26.78 -19.36 5.07
N HIS A 128 25.51 -19.33 5.51
CA HIS A 128 24.73 -18.09 5.59
C HIS A 128 25.34 -17.06 6.54
N ILE A 129 25.70 -17.47 7.77
CA ILE A 129 26.35 -16.60 8.76
C ILE A 129 27.69 -16.09 8.21
N ASP A 130 28.52 -16.96 7.65
CA ASP A 130 29.82 -16.57 7.11
C ASP A 130 29.70 -15.53 6.00
N ARG A 131 28.75 -15.73 5.08
CA ARG A 131 28.47 -14.77 4.01
C ARG A 131 27.88 -13.46 4.51
N ALA A 132 27.04 -13.49 5.54
CA ALA A 132 26.52 -12.29 6.18
C ALA A 132 27.67 -11.47 6.80
N PHE A 133 28.62 -12.12 7.47
CA PHE A 133 29.81 -11.45 8.01
C PHE A 133 30.73 -10.88 6.91
N GLN A 134 30.85 -11.57 5.76
CA GLN A 134 31.54 -11.03 4.59
C GLN A 134 30.84 -9.78 4.06
N ALA A 135 29.51 -9.82 3.93
CA ALA A 135 28.71 -8.67 3.52
C ALA A 135 28.84 -7.51 4.52
N TRP A 136 28.92 -7.79 5.82
CA TRP A 136 29.07 -6.76 6.86
C TRP A 136 30.37 -5.93 6.73
N GLN A 137 31.39 -6.44 6.03
CA GLN A 137 32.62 -5.67 5.74
C GLN A 137 32.42 -4.57 4.68
N SER A 138 31.20 -4.41 4.14
CA SER A 138 30.88 -3.37 3.16
C SER A 138 31.12 -1.96 3.72
N PRO A 139 31.35 -0.97 2.85
CA PRO A 139 31.46 0.43 3.24
C PRO A 139 30.16 1.00 3.80
N TRP A 140 29.01 0.44 3.41
CA TRP A 140 27.67 0.91 3.82
C TRP A 140 27.21 0.35 5.16
N ALA A 141 27.89 -0.66 5.71
CA ALA A 141 27.58 -1.25 7.01
C ALA A 141 28.62 -0.96 8.11
N LYS A 142 29.66 -0.16 7.82
CA LYS A 142 30.76 0.16 8.75
C LYS A 142 30.31 0.73 10.10
N ALA A 143 29.19 1.44 10.12
CA ALA A 143 28.67 2.07 11.33
C ALA A 143 27.76 1.16 12.17
N LEU A 144 27.40 -0.04 11.67
CA LEU A 144 26.49 -0.93 12.38
C LEU A 144 27.19 -1.58 13.57
N SER A 145 26.50 -1.57 14.71
CA SER A 145 26.79 -2.48 15.81
C SER A 145 26.49 -3.94 15.43
N LEU A 146 27.02 -4.89 16.20
CA LEU A 146 26.73 -6.31 16.01
C LEU A 146 25.22 -6.62 16.15
N ASP A 147 24.51 -5.92 17.02
CA ASP A 147 23.07 -6.12 17.22
C ASP A 147 22.26 -5.56 16.02
N GLU A 148 22.65 -4.42 15.46
CA GLU A 148 22.05 -3.90 14.22
C GLU A 148 22.37 -4.78 13.01
N PHE A 149 23.58 -5.33 12.91
CA PHE A 149 23.93 -6.33 11.90
C PHE A 149 23.00 -7.55 12.00
N CYS A 150 22.77 -8.05 13.22
CA CYS A 150 21.90 -9.18 13.48
C CYS A 150 20.45 -8.95 13.02
N GLU A 151 19.94 -7.72 13.09
CA GLU A 151 18.58 -7.39 12.65
C GLU A 151 18.50 -7.00 11.16
N TYR A 152 19.49 -6.27 10.63
CA TYR A 152 19.37 -5.57 9.35
C TYR A 152 20.01 -6.30 8.17
N ILE A 153 20.92 -7.25 8.42
CA ILE A 153 21.65 -8.00 7.38
C ILE A 153 21.52 -9.51 7.57
N LEU A 154 21.77 -9.99 8.79
CA LEU A 154 21.88 -11.42 9.12
C LEU A 154 20.63 -12.29 8.86
N PRO A 155 19.37 -11.84 9.05
CA PRO A 155 18.22 -12.74 9.05
C PRO A 155 18.11 -13.58 7.78
N HIS A 156 18.01 -14.91 7.95
CA HIS A 156 18.06 -15.87 6.84
C HIS A 156 16.72 -16.06 6.11
N ARG A 157 15.61 -15.58 6.70
CA ARG A 157 14.25 -15.73 6.18
C ARG A 157 13.51 -14.40 6.24
N LEU A 158 12.67 -14.13 5.22
CA LEU A 158 11.89 -12.89 5.13
C LEU A 158 10.38 -13.08 5.32
N GLY A 159 9.85 -14.20 4.84
CA GLY A 159 8.44 -14.58 4.92
C GLY A 159 8.30 -16.10 5.06
N ASN A 160 7.42 -16.71 4.27
CA ASN A 160 7.17 -18.15 4.28
C ASN A 160 7.66 -18.86 3.01
N GLU A 161 8.62 -18.26 2.30
CA GLU A 161 9.23 -18.77 1.08
C GLU A 161 9.94 -20.13 1.27
N PRO A 162 10.18 -20.91 0.22
CA PRO A 162 11.07 -22.05 0.29
C PRO A 162 12.49 -21.61 0.68
N LEU A 163 13.17 -22.40 1.51
CA LEU A 163 14.53 -22.10 1.93
C LEU A 163 15.50 -22.35 0.77
N GLU A 164 16.23 -21.30 0.36
CA GLU A 164 17.27 -21.37 -0.68
C GLU A 164 18.56 -20.68 -0.17
N PRO A 165 19.74 -21.00 -0.74
CA PRO A 165 21.01 -20.32 -0.43
C PRO A 165 21.05 -18.93 -1.09
N TRP A 166 20.07 -18.08 -0.77
CA TRP A 166 19.86 -16.79 -1.40
C TRP A 166 21.03 -15.83 -1.16
N MET A 167 21.69 -15.88 0.00
CA MET A 167 22.82 -15.00 0.28
C MET A 167 23.94 -15.20 -0.75
N ALA A 168 24.29 -16.46 -1.04
CA ALA A 168 25.28 -16.82 -2.07
C ALA A 168 24.81 -16.41 -3.48
N MET A 169 23.54 -16.67 -3.79
CA MET A 169 22.94 -16.40 -5.09
C MET A 169 22.93 -14.90 -5.43
N TYR A 170 22.51 -14.07 -4.47
CA TYR A 170 22.43 -12.62 -4.65
C TYR A 170 23.81 -11.96 -4.58
N GLN A 171 24.74 -12.46 -3.75
CA GLN A 171 26.14 -12.06 -3.82
C GLN A 171 26.71 -12.30 -5.22
N LYS A 172 26.47 -13.47 -5.81
CA LYS A 172 26.93 -13.77 -7.17
C LYS A 172 26.33 -12.80 -8.20
N ALA A 173 25.07 -12.42 -8.05
CA ALA A 173 24.38 -11.52 -8.98
C ALA A 173 24.79 -10.04 -8.84
N PHE A 174 25.06 -9.55 -7.62
CA PHE A 174 25.22 -8.12 -7.35
C PHE A 174 26.61 -7.70 -6.87
N LYS A 175 27.53 -8.64 -6.61
CA LYS A 175 28.89 -8.32 -6.12
C LYS A 175 29.66 -7.38 -7.04
N SER A 176 29.60 -7.59 -8.37
CA SER A 176 30.31 -6.72 -9.32
C SER A 176 29.82 -5.27 -9.27
N VAL A 177 28.52 -5.06 -9.09
CA VAL A 177 27.91 -3.74 -8.89
C VAL A 177 28.41 -3.14 -7.59
N ALA A 178 28.38 -3.90 -6.49
CA ALA A 178 28.85 -3.44 -5.19
C ALA A 178 30.35 -3.07 -5.19
N ASP A 179 31.20 -3.91 -5.80
CA ASP A 179 32.65 -3.66 -5.89
C ASP A 179 32.94 -2.39 -6.71
N THR A 180 32.20 -2.17 -7.80
CA THR A 180 32.33 -0.95 -8.62
C THR A 180 31.90 0.30 -7.86
N MET A 181 30.89 0.17 -7.00
CA MET A 181 30.31 1.26 -6.22
C MET A 181 30.95 1.41 -4.84
N TYR A 182 32.01 0.67 -4.49
CA TYR A 182 32.55 0.57 -3.12
C TYR A 182 32.89 1.93 -2.48
N ASN A 183 33.36 2.92 -3.26
CA ASN A 183 33.69 4.26 -2.74
C ASN A 183 32.55 5.28 -2.88
N ARG A 184 31.33 4.82 -3.20
CA ARG A 184 30.15 5.66 -3.45
C ARG A 184 29.19 5.64 -2.28
N LYS A 185 28.39 6.69 -2.19
CA LYS A 185 27.32 6.76 -1.19
C LYS A 185 26.20 5.78 -1.53
N VAL A 186 25.39 5.45 -0.52
CA VAL A 186 24.32 4.44 -0.66
C VAL A 186 23.18 4.91 -1.57
N ASP A 187 22.96 6.21 -1.69
CA ASP A 187 21.99 6.80 -2.63
C ASP A 187 22.43 6.58 -4.09
N GLU A 188 23.70 6.77 -4.42
CA GLU A 188 24.24 6.45 -5.75
C GLU A 188 24.12 4.96 -6.07
N LEU A 189 24.41 4.08 -5.10
CA LEU A 189 24.22 2.63 -5.26
C LEU A 189 22.73 2.28 -5.49
N TYR A 190 21.83 2.88 -4.72
CA TYR A 190 20.39 2.70 -4.87
C TYR A 190 19.92 3.07 -6.28
N GLU A 191 20.35 4.22 -6.81
CA GLU A 191 19.95 4.65 -8.15
C GLU A 191 20.38 3.62 -9.20
N VAL A 192 21.63 3.12 -9.16
CA VAL A 192 22.11 2.08 -10.08
C VAL A 192 21.27 0.80 -9.98
N ILE A 193 21.03 0.29 -8.77
CA ILE A 193 20.22 -0.92 -8.57
C ILE A 193 18.77 -0.69 -9.01
N SER A 194 18.20 0.49 -8.75
CA SER A 194 16.83 0.82 -9.14
C SER A 194 16.63 0.74 -10.65
N TRP A 195 17.61 1.18 -11.44
CA TRP A 195 17.58 1.06 -12.91
C TRP A 195 17.67 -0.38 -13.43
N MET A 196 18.20 -1.31 -12.63
CA MET A 196 18.29 -2.73 -12.99
C MET A 196 16.99 -3.50 -12.72
N VAL A 197 16.07 -2.94 -11.92
CA VAL A 197 14.85 -3.62 -11.48
C VAL A 197 13.64 -3.10 -12.26
N VAL A 198 13.00 -3.97 -13.04
CA VAL A 198 11.69 -3.70 -13.64
C VAL A 198 10.63 -3.85 -12.54
N GLY A 199 9.74 -2.87 -12.40
CA GLY A 199 8.87 -2.75 -11.23
C GLY A 199 7.37 -2.62 -11.50
N HIS A 200 6.80 -3.39 -12.43
CA HIS A 200 5.37 -3.36 -12.65
C HIS A 200 4.62 -3.91 -11.43
N ARG A 201 3.63 -3.16 -10.94
CA ARG A 201 2.88 -3.49 -9.73
C ARG A 201 1.61 -4.25 -10.09
N TYR A 202 1.38 -5.32 -9.35
CA TYR A 202 0.15 -6.09 -9.40
C TYR A 202 -0.51 -6.08 -8.02
N TYR A 203 -1.79 -5.73 -7.97
CA TYR A 203 -2.58 -5.69 -6.75
C TYR A 203 -3.40 -6.96 -6.66
N THR A 204 -2.96 -7.91 -5.84
CA THR A 204 -3.56 -9.24 -5.77
C THR A 204 -4.97 -9.15 -5.14
N PRO A 205 -5.99 -9.81 -5.73
CA PRO A 205 -7.35 -9.81 -5.17
C PRO A 205 -7.45 -10.67 -3.90
N SER A 206 -6.48 -11.57 -3.67
CA SER A 206 -6.45 -12.51 -2.55
C SER A 206 -5.03 -12.82 -2.08
N TYR A 207 -4.91 -13.71 -1.09
CA TYR A 207 -3.62 -14.30 -0.67
C TYR A 207 -2.91 -14.96 -1.86
N VAL A 208 -1.62 -14.70 -1.97
CA VAL A 208 -0.68 -15.36 -2.89
C VAL A 208 0.54 -15.83 -2.09
N PRO A 209 1.05 -17.05 -2.34
CA PRO A 209 2.27 -17.50 -1.68
C PRO A 209 3.48 -16.64 -2.01
N ASP A 210 4.42 -16.58 -1.07
CA ASP A 210 5.72 -15.94 -1.27
C ASP A 210 6.48 -16.62 -2.42
N LEU A 211 7.18 -15.82 -3.23
CA LEU A 211 8.03 -16.34 -4.31
C LEU A 211 9.35 -16.89 -3.77
N ARG A 212 9.94 -17.85 -4.49
CA ARG A 212 11.30 -18.31 -4.21
C ARG A 212 12.31 -17.17 -4.35
N PRO A 213 13.37 -17.12 -3.51
CA PRO A 213 14.45 -16.17 -3.71
C PRO A 213 15.03 -16.19 -5.13
N SER A 214 15.15 -17.36 -5.76
CA SER A 214 15.59 -17.53 -7.14
C SER A 214 14.63 -16.91 -8.17
N SER A 215 13.32 -17.12 -8.01
CA SER A 215 12.27 -16.55 -8.87
C SER A 215 12.27 -15.02 -8.85
N LEU A 216 12.60 -14.40 -7.71
CA LEU A 216 12.59 -12.94 -7.55
C LEU A 216 13.66 -12.23 -8.41
N LEU A 217 14.79 -12.88 -8.74
CA LEU A 217 15.84 -12.26 -9.56
C LEU A 217 15.36 -11.84 -10.95
N GLY A 218 14.36 -12.54 -11.50
CA GLY A 218 13.78 -12.27 -12.82
C GLY A 218 12.43 -11.55 -12.79
N ILE A 219 11.99 -11.05 -11.63
CA ILE A 219 10.66 -10.46 -11.51
C ILE A 219 10.55 -9.15 -12.27
N LYS A 220 9.46 -8.99 -13.03
CA LYS A 220 9.06 -7.77 -13.76
C LYS A 220 7.68 -7.28 -13.33
N VAL A 221 6.80 -8.19 -12.91
CA VAL A 221 5.45 -7.91 -12.42
C VAL A 221 5.21 -8.59 -11.07
N GLY A 222 4.74 -7.87 -10.06
CA GLY A 222 4.49 -8.49 -8.75
C GLY A 222 3.82 -7.57 -7.74
N ALA A 223 3.37 -8.14 -6.63
CA ALA A 223 2.82 -7.39 -5.49
C ALA A 223 3.93 -6.75 -4.65
N CYS A 224 3.57 -5.78 -3.80
CA CYS A 224 4.53 -5.08 -2.93
C CYS A 224 5.43 -6.05 -2.13
N PRO A 225 4.92 -7.12 -1.50
CA PRO A 225 5.77 -8.05 -0.73
C PRO A 225 6.88 -8.72 -1.54
N ALA A 226 6.63 -9.02 -2.82
CA ALA A 226 7.64 -9.64 -3.68
C ALA A 226 8.82 -8.69 -3.93
N TYR A 227 8.54 -7.40 -4.12
CA TYR A 227 9.59 -6.39 -4.32
C TYR A 227 10.29 -5.98 -3.02
N THR A 228 9.59 -6.01 -1.88
CA THR A 228 10.26 -5.83 -0.58
C THR A 228 11.17 -7.01 -0.27
N ALA A 229 10.78 -8.24 -0.62
CA ALA A 229 11.64 -9.42 -0.52
C ALA A 229 12.86 -9.31 -1.45
N LEU A 230 12.64 -8.99 -2.74
CA LEU A 230 13.72 -8.77 -3.71
C LEU A 230 14.74 -7.76 -3.20
N GLY A 231 14.28 -6.57 -2.79
CA GLY A 231 15.18 -5.54 -2.29
C GLY A 231 15.95 -5.97 -1.05
N ARG A 232 15.29 -6.61 -0.08
CA ARG A 232 15.95 -7.14 1.11
C ARG A 232 17.05 -8.14 0.76
N TYR A 233 16.82 -9.06 -0.17
CA TYR A 233 17.85 -9.99 -0.63
C TYR A 233 19.01 -9.28 -1.33
N ILE A 234 18.73 -8.36 -2.26
CA ILE A 234 19.77 -7.59 -2.97
C ILE A 234 20.65 -6.85 -1.96
N TYR A 235 20.06 -5.95 -1.18
CA TYR A 235 20.82 -5.03 -0.31
C TYR A 235 21.56 -5.77 0.80
N ARG A 236 20.93 -6.76 1.47
CA ARG A 236 21.62 -7.53 2.52
C ARG A 236 22.79 -8.33 1.98
N SER A 237 22.68 -8.89 0.77
CA SER A 237 23.74 -9.70 0.18
C SER A 237 25.04 -8.93 -0.10
N ILE A 238 24.93 -7.63 -0.35
CA ILE A 238 26.05 -6.72 -0.60
C ILE A 238 26.39 -5.83 0.61
N GLY A 239 25.79 -6.12 1.77
CA GLY A 239 26.10 -5.44 3.02
C GLY A 239 25.48 -4.06 3.15
N VAL A 240 24.34 -3.79 2.54
CA VAL A 240 23.55 -2.58 2.79
C VAL A 240 22.46 -2.92 3.81
N PRO A 241 22.48 -2.31 5.01
CA PRO A 241 21.46 -2.59 6.03
C PRO A 241 20.08 -2.11 5.60
N VAL A 242 19.11 -3.01 5.67
CA VAL A 242 17.75 -2.75 5.22
C VAL A 242 16.71 -3.44 6.10
N VAL A 243 15.63 -2.72 6.34
CA VAL A 243 14.47 -3.13 7.15
C VAL A 243 13.20 -3.15 6.29
N SER A 244 12.17 -3.86 6.75
CA SER A 244 10.84 -3.85 6.13
C SER A 244 9.89 -3.10 7.05
N ASP A 245 9.28 -2.05 6.52
CA ASP A 245 8.37 -1.18 7.24
C ASP A 245 7.03 -1.15 6.49
N PHE A 246 5.94 -0.92 7.22
CA PHE A 246 4.60 -0.95 6.65
C PHE A 246 3.62 -0.06 7.39
N THR A 247 2.58 0.38 6.68
CA THR A 247 1.37 0.97 7.27
C THR A 247 0.30 -0.13 7.25
N PRO A 248 -0.35 -0.44 8.39
CA PRO A 248 -1.34 -1.52 8.44
C PRO A 248 -2.55 -1.18 7.56
N ASN A 249 -2.97 0.09 7.60
CA ASN A 249 -3.93 0.69 6.68
C ASN A 249 -3.55 2.14 6.41
N TRP A 250 -3.86 2.65 5.22
CA TRP A 250 -3.73 4.09 4.95
C TRP A 250 -4.79 4.89 5.70
N ALA A 251 -4.45 6.09 6.13
CA ALA A 251 -5.38 6.98 6.80
C ALA A 251 -6.54 7.39 5.89
N ASN A 252 -6.28 7.54 4.58
CA ASN A 252 -7.22 8.09 3.60
C ASN A 252 -7.55 7.17 2.40
N HIS A 253 -7.09 5.93 2.42
CA HIS A 253 -7.33 4.93 1.38
C HIS A 253 -7.56 3.55 1.99
N ALA A 254 -8.14 2.66 1.19
CA ALA A 254 -8.24 1.25 1.51
C ALA A 254 -6.86 0.58 1.57
N MET A 255 -6.79 -0.55 2.28
CA MET A 255 -5.60 -1.41 2.40
C MET A 255 -4.39 -0.77 3.12
N GLY A 256 -3.42 -1.60 3.44
CA GLY A 256 -2.09 -1.19 3.91
C GLY A 256 -1.08 -1.09 2.77
N HIS A 257 0.18 -0.92 3.15
CA HIS A 257 1.32 -0.94 2.22
C HIS A 257 2.60 -1.30 2.94
N GLU A 258 3.45 -2.08 2.28
CA GLU A 258 4.78 -2.46 2.76
C GLU A 258 5.85 -1.85 1.86
N TRP A 259 6.96 -1.43 2.45
CA TRP A 259 8.15 -0.97 1.77
C TRP A 259 9.42 -1.44 2.51
N ILE A 260 10.58 -1.14 1.94
CA ILE A 260 11.85 -1.35 2.62
C ILE A 260 12.52 -0.01 2.87
N SER A 261 13.38 0.04 3.88
CA SER A 261 14.14 1.24 4.17
C SER A 261 15.60 0.93 4.37
N ILE A 262 16.46 1.70 3.72
CA ILE A 262 17.90 1.62 3.92
C ILE A 262 18.24 2.40 5.20
N MET A 263 19.00 1.77 6.09
CA MET A 263 19.50 2.40 7.32
C MET A 263 20.87 3.01 7.04
N ALA A 264 20.99 4.34 7.05
CA ALA A 264 22.26 5.01 6.80
C ALA A 264 22.37 6.29 7.62
N ASP A 265 23.56 6.57 8.17
CA ASP A 265 23.84 7.77 8.97
C ASP A 265 22.83 8.00 10.11
N GLY A 266 22.41 6.91 10.78
CA GLY A 266 21.40 6.94 11.86
C GLY A 266 19.99 7.29 11.40
N LYS A 267 19.71 7.29 10.10
CA LYS A 267 18.40 7.62 9.50
C LYS A 267 17.84 6.46 8.68
N CYS A 268 16.54 6.53 8.46
CA CYS A 268 15.76 5.57 7.70
C CYS A 268 15.36 6.18 6.35
N TYR A 269 15.74 5.56 5.24
CA TYR A 269 15.44 6.04 3.89
C TYR A 269 14.48 5.08 3.17
N PRO A 270 13.18 5.41 3.07
CA PRO A 270 12.19 4.54 2.45
C PRO A 270 12.38 4.48 0.94
N ILE A 271 12.45 3.25 0.44
CA ILE A 271 12.64 2.94 -0.98
C ILE A 271 11.71 1.82 -1.41
N MET A 272 11.62 1.63 -2.73
CA MET A 272 10.99 0.46 -3.33
C MET A 272 11.71 0.10 -4.62
N PRO A 273 12.32 -1.10 -4.72
CA PRO A 273 12.93 -1.57 -5.95
C PRO A 273 11.96 -1.51 -7.13
N GLY A 274 12.38 -0.94 -8.26
CA GLY A 274 11.55 -0.77 -9.45
C GLY A 274 10.48 0.33 -9.35
N SER A 275 10.51 1.18 -8.32
CA SER A 275 9.67 2.39 -8.27
C SER A 275 10.45 3.58 -8.83
N PRO A 276 9.86 4.42 -9.70
CA PRO A 276 10.54 5.58 -10.29
C PRO A 276 10.58 6.77 -9.31
N CYS A 277 10.97 6.52 -8.06
CA CYS A 277 11.10 7.52 -7.01
C CYS A 277 12.57 7.72 -6.65
N ARG A 278 12.96 8.95 -6.33
CA ARG A 278 14.28 9.25 -5.78
C ARG A 278 14.50 8.53 -4.45
N PHE A 279 15.75 8.24 -4.12
CA PHE A 279 16.15 7.72 -2.82
C PHE A 279 15.46 8.43 -1.64
N GLY A 280 14.85 7.66 -0.73
CA GLY A 280 14.18 8.18 0.48
C GLY A 280 12.81 8.82 0.27
N ASN A 281 12.24 8.79 -0.95
CA ASN A 281 10.97 9.46 -1.27
C ASN A 281 9.80 8.50 -1.56
N HIS A 282 9.95 7.18 -1.41
CA HIS A 282 8.90 6.22 -1.81
C HIS A 282 7.54 6.47 -1.15
N ILE A 283 7.54 6.93 0.11
CA ILE A 283 6.32 7.23 0.88
C ILE A 283 6.02 8.75 0.96
N LYS A 284 6.73 9.59 0.20
CA LYS A 284 6.58 11.05 0.19
C LYS A 284 5.88 11.54 -1.08
N GLY A 285 5.06 12.58 -0.96
CA GLY A 285 4.49 13.31 -2.11
C GLY A 285 3.37 12.58 -2.88
N GLY A 286 2.87 11.46 -2.36
CA GLY A 286 1.73 10.73 -2.90
C GLY A 286 0.38 11.23 -2.36
N SER A 287 -0.71 10.61 -2.85
CA SER A 287 -2.05 10.82 -2.29
C SER A 287 -2.27 10.10 -0.97
N TYR A 288 -1.52 9.03 -0.74
CA TYR A 288 -1.70 8.13 0.38
C TYR A 288 -1.06 8.71 1.65
N ARG A 289 -1.80 8.70 2.76
CA ARG A 289 -1.38 9.24 4.04
C ARG A 289 -1.18 8.12 5.05
N ILE A 290 0.00 8.02 5.65
CA ILE A 290 0.31 7.02 6.69
C ILE A 290 -0.61 7.26 7.88
N SER A 291 -1.20 6.19 8.43
CA SER A 291 -1.95 6.26 9.69
C SER A 291 -1.06 5.95 10.90
N LYS A 292 -0.20 4.94 10.74
CA LYS A 292 0.90 4.48 11.60
C LYS A 292 1.93 3.78 10.72
N ALA A 293 3.20 3.77 11.13
CA ALA A 293 4.22 2.96 10.48
C ALA A 293 4.86 2.00 11.48
N TYR A 294 4.89 0.72 11.14
CA TYR A 294 5.51 -0.34 11.93
C TYR A 294 6.67 -0.96 11.17
N ARG A 295 7.69 -1.39 11.90
CA ARG A 295 8.86 -2.10 11.35
C ARG A 295 8.80 -3.57 11.72
N ASN A 296 8.95 -4.44 10.74
CA ASN A 296 9.22 -5.85 10.97
C ASN A 296 10.65 -6.04 11.48
N THR A 297 10.78 -6.82 12.55
CA THR A 297 12.06 -7.21 13.16
C THR A 297 12.23 -8.72 13.06
N TYR A 298 13.46 -9.21 13.12
CA TYR A 298 13.69 -10.65 13.23
C TYR A 298 13.67 -11.10 14.69
N GLY A 299 14.31 -10.31 15.57
CA GLY A 299 14.32 -10.56 17.01
C GLY A 299 12.98 -10.27 17.68
N ASP A 300 12.65 -11.06 18.71
CA ASP A 300 11.53 -10.81 19.61
C ASP A 300 11.70 -9.46 20.36
N GLN A 301 10.75 -8.54 20.18
CA GLN A 301 10.75 -7.20 20.78
C GLN A 301 9.92 -7.13 22.07
N GLY A 302 9.32 -8.26 22.50
CA GLY A 302 8.45 -8.32 23.66
C GLY A 302 6.97 -8.08 23.36
N GLY A 303 6.61 -7.71 22.13
CA GLY A 303 5.25 -7.27 21.77
C GLY A 303 5.04 -5.76 21.98
N LEU A 304 4.13 -5.18 21.19
CA LEU A 304 3.69 -3.79 21.38
C LEU A 304 2.88 -3.65 22.68
N ILE A 305 2.02 -4.63 22.95
CA ILE A 305 1.29 -4.81 24.21
C ILE A 305 1.89 -6.02 24.92
N LYS A 306 2.27 -5.85 26.19
CA LYS A 306 2.98 -6.87 26.98
C LYS A 306 2.05 -7.71 27.86
N ASP A 307 0.81 -7.26 28.05
CA ASP A 307 -0.16 -7.94 28.89
C ASP A 307 -0.80 -9.12 28.15
N GLU A 308 -1.08 -10.19 28.87
CA GLU A 308 -1.76 -11.39 28.35
C GLU A 308 -3.28 -11.20 28.32
N GLU A 309 -3.72 -10.13 27.67
CA GLU A 309 -5.14 -9.81 27.48
C GLU A 309 -5.67 -10.27 26.12
N ASP A 310 -6.99 -10.30 26.00
CA ASP A 310 -7.63 -10.44 24.70
C ASP A 310 -7.46 -9.14 23.90
N ILE A 311 -6.42 -9.12 23.07
CA ILE A 311 -6.08 -8.00 22.18
C ILE A 311 -6.28 -8.39 20.70
N PRO A 312 -6.47 -7.41 19.80
CA PRO A 312 -6.56 -7.67 18.37
C PRO A 312 -5.35 -8.46 17.84
N PRO A 313 -5.54 -9.43 16.92
CA PRO A 313 -4.47 -10.27 16.41
C PRO A 313 -3.24 -9.52 15.89
N PHE A 314 -3.44 -8.32 15.33
CA PHE A 314 -2.36 -7.46 14.86
C PHE A 314 -1.33 -7.14 15.96
N PHE A 315 -1.79 -6.81 17.18
CA PHE A 315 -0.94 -6.42 18.30
C PHE A 315 -0.33 -7.61 19.05
N LYS A 316 -0.72 -8.85 18.73
CA LYS A 316 -0.08 -10.08 19.24
C LYS A 316 1.28 -10.35 18.58
N ASN A 317 1.59 -9.65 17.49
CA ASN A 317 2.88 -9.81 16.82
C ASN A 317 4.02 -9.23 17.69
N ARG A 318 4.93 -10.10 18.10
CA ARG A 318 6.07 -9.73 18.95
C ARG A 318 7.30 -9.24 18.18
N ARG A 319 7.24 -9.28 16.85
CA ARG A 319 8.33 -8.93 15.93
C ARG A 319 8.06 -7.65 15.18
N ILE A 320 7.35 -6.70 15.81
CA ILE A 320 7.12 -5.37 15.27
C ILE A 320 7.40 -4.28 16.31
N ILE A 321 7.85 -3.12 15.82
CA ILE A 321 8.01 -1.89 16.61
C ILE A 321 7.33 -0.73 15.89
N ASP A 322 6.90 0.27 16.65
CA ASP A 322 6.37 1.53 16.10
C ASP A 322 7.52 2.43 15.66
N VAL A 323 7.50 2.84 14.38
CA VAL A 323 8.48 3.74 13.76
C VAL A 323 7.81 4.93 13.10
N THR A 324 6.57 5.26 13.49
CA THR A 324 5.77 6.32 12.85
C THR A 324 6.51 7.67 12.85
N ASN A 325 7.14 8.01 13.96
CA ASN A 325 7.91 9.25 14.13
C ASN A 325 9.21 9.32 13.28
N GLN A 326 9.66 8.20 12.70
CA GLN A 326 10.80 8.19 11.76
C GLN A 326 10.39 8.69 10.36
N TYR A 327 9.08 8.74 10.08
CA TYR A 327 8.56 9.01 8.74
C TYR A 327 7.77 10.30 8.63
N ILE A 328 6.99 10.62 9.65
CA ILE A 328 6.05 11.74 9.65
C ILE A 328 6.03 12.44 11.00
N GLU A 329 5.54 13.68 11.01
CA GLU A 329 5.20 14.35 12.24
C GLU A 329 4.03 13.65 12.92
N THR A 330 4.13 13.49 14.23
CA THR A 330 3.13 12.81 15.05
C THR A 330 2.54 13.74 16.10
N THR A 331 1.40 13.32 16.65
CA THR A 331 0.73 13.92 17.80
C THR A 331 0.21 12.80 18.70
N ASP A 332 0.33 12.95 20.01
CA ASP A 332 -0.35 12.08 20.96
C ASP A 332 -1.84 12.44 21.01
N VAL A 333 -2.71 11.44 20.88
CA VAL A 333 -4.16 11.62 20.99
C VAL A 333 -4.59 11.19 22.38
N GLU A 334 -5.19 12.10 23.15
CA GLU A 334 -5.76 11.82 24.45
C GLU A 334 -7.28 11.95 24.38
N ILE A 335 -7.96 10.84 24.67
CA ILE A 335 -9.41 10.80 24.84
C ILE A 335 -9.65 10.86 26.35
N ALA A 336 -10.33 11.90 26.82
CA ALA A 336 -10.53 12.13 28.25
C ALA A 336 -11.58 11.20 28.88
N ASP A 337 -12.56 10.78 28.09
CA ASP A 337 -13.68 9.93 28.52
C ASP A 337 -14.23 9.12 27.34
N CYS A 338 -14.91 8.02 27.64
CA CYS A 338 -15.52 7.14 26.64
C CYS A 338 -17.05 7.13 26.79
N PHE A 339 -17.75 6.49 25.85
CA PHE A 339 -19.15 6.18 26.09
C PHE A 339 -19.29 5.26 27.31
N ASP A 340 -20.37 5.44 28.07
CA ASP A 340 -20.75 4.52 29.14
C ASP A 340 -20.94 3.11 28.57
N THR A 341 -19.92 2.28 28.76
CA THR A 341 -19.89 0.88 28.35
C THR A 341 -19.46 0.06 29.56
N GLU A 342 -20.02 -1.14 29.73
CA GLU A 342 -19.65 -2.06 30.81
C GLU A 342 -18.19 -2.56 30.71
N THR A 343 -17.47 -2.21 29.64
CA THR A 343 -16.13 -2.67 29.34
C THR A 343 -15.06 -1.78 29.99
N ASN A 344 -14.62 -2.18 31.19
CA ASN A 344 -13.41 -1.63 31.82
C ASN A 344 -12.15 -2.31 31.27
N THR A 345 -11.72 -1.93 30.07
CA THR A 345 -10.53 -2.50 29.42
C THR A 345 -9.27 -1.70 29.77
N HIS A 346 -8.08 -2.33 29.75
CA HIS A 346 -6.81 -1.61 29.91
C HIS A 346 -6.40 -0.87 28.62
N TYR A 347 -6.92 -1.33 27.48
CA TYR A 347 -6.58 -0.80 26.17
C TYR A 347 -7.82 -0.45 25.35
N ALA A 348 -7.75 0.70 24.68
CA ALA A 348 -8.60 1.04 23.56
C ALA A 348 -7.76 1.07 22.27
N TYR A 349 -8.42 1.11 21.12
CA TYR A 349 -7.76 1.07 19.82
C TYR A 349 -8.26 2.21 18.94
N LEU A 350 -7.37 2.75 18.10
CA LEU A 350 -7.76 3.65 17.03
C LEU A 350 -7.82 2.89 15.72
N SER A 351 -8.87 3.14 14.96
CA SER A 351 -9.12 2.53 13.66
C SER A 351 -9.27 3.58 12.56
N VAL A 352 -8.92 3.22 11.34
CA VAL A 352 -9.15 4.06 10.15
C VAL A 352 -10.15 3.39 9.23
N PHE A 353 -10.85 4.17 8.42
CA PHE A 353 -11.88 3.65 7.52
C PHE A 353 -11.24 2.95 6.31
N ASP A 354 -11.77 1.81 5.89
CA ASP A 354 -11.34 1.03 4.73
C ASP A 354 -12.57 0.54 3.96
N LEU A 355 -12.96 1.32 2.95
CA LEU A 355 -14.13 1.16 2.06
C LEU A 355 -15.48 1.11 2.78
N ARG A 356 -15.68 0.13 3.66
CA ARG A 356 -16.92 -0.15 4.41
C ARG A 356 -16.66 -0.50 5.87
N ASP A 357 -15.44 -0.85 6.24
CA ASP A 357 -15.07 -1.29 7.58
C ASP A 357 -14.14 -0.29 8.28
N TRP A 358 -14.02 -0.43 9.59
CA TRP A 358 -12.97 0.22 10.37
C TRP A 358 -11.86 -0.79 10.67
N LYS A 359 -10.60 -0.44 10.39
CA LYS A 359 -9.42 -1.30 10.62
C LYS A 359 -8.54 -0.69 11.70
N VAL A 360 -8.26 -1.46 12.75
CA VAL A 360 -7.39 -1.03 13.85
C VAL A 360 -5.97 -0.81 13.37
N VAL A 361 -5.39 0.32 13.77
CA VAL A 361 -4.03 0.72 13.38
C VAL A 361 -3.15 1.07 14.57
N ALA A 362 -3.74 1.46 15.71
CA ALA A 362 -3.00 1.80 16.93
C ALA A 362 -3.74 1.34 18.19
N TYR A 363 -3.01 1.24 19.29
CA TYR A 363 -3.53 0.97 20.62
C TYR A 363 -3.22 2.15 21.54
N GLY A 364 -4.01 2.30 22.59
CA GLY A 364 -3.83 3.33 23.61
C GLY A 364 -4.08 2.75 24.99
N ALA A 365 -3.21 3.11 25.94
CA ALA A 365 -3.31 2.66 27.32
C ALA A 365 -4.24 3.57 28.12
N LYS A 366 -4.93 2.98 29.10
CA LYS A 366 -5.83 3.70 29.98
C LYS A 366 -5.11 4.81 30.77
N LYS A 367 -5.72 6.00 30.85
CA LYS A 367 -5.28 7.14 31.65
C LYS A 367 -6.50 7.84 32.26
N GLY A 368 -6.71 7.67 33.57
CA GLY A 368 -7.92 8.17 34.23
C GLY A 368 -9.16 7.44 33.72
N ALA A 369 -10.16 8.20 33.27
CA ALA A 369 -11.39 7.66 32.68
C ALA A 369 -11.24 7.27 31.20
N GLY A 370 -10.25 7.82 30.49
CA GLY A 370 -10.05 7.60 29.06
C GLY A 370 -8.70 6.96 28.71
N TYR A 371 -8.13 7.31 27.55
CA TYR A 371 -6.99 6.60 26.93
C TYR A 371 -6.04 7.54 26.21
N VAL A 372 -4.74 7.19 26.17
CA VAL A 372 -3.72 7.91 25.40
C VAL A 372 -3.11 7.02 24.33
N PHE A 373 -3.12 7.52 23.10
CA PHE A 373 -2.55 6.90 21.92
C PHE A 373 -1.30 7.68 21.50
N LYS A 374 -0.18 6.96 21.37
CA LYS A 374 1.12 7.57 21.09
C LYS A 374 1.41 7.67 19.60
N ASP A 375 2.11 8.74 19.24
CA ASP A 375 2.70 8.92 17.91
C ASP A 375 1.69 8.77 16.74
N MET A 376 0.50 9.37 16.86
CA MET A 376 -0.53 9.29 15.83
C MET A 376 -0.22 10.23 14.67
N ALA A 377 -0.53 9.78 13.44
CA ALA A 377 -0.39 10.61 12.26
C ALA A 377 -1.38 11.79 12.27
N ARG A 378 -0.94 12.89 11.67
CA ARG A 378 -1.78 14.07 11.41
C ARG A 378 -2.52 13.94 10.07
N ASN A 379 -3.52 14.80 9.87
CA ASN A 379 -4.36 14.84 8.67
C ASN A 379 -5.15 13.53 8.45
N ALA A 380 -5.73 13.02 9.55
CA ALA A 380 -6.41 11.73 9.60
C ALA A 380 -7.62 11.79 10.54
N VAL A 381 -8.63 10.97 10.25
CA VAL A 381 -9.76 10.68 11.15
C VAL A 381 -9.63 9.25 11.65
N TYR A 382 -9.74 9.09 12.96
CA TYR A 382 -9.70 7.81 13.65
C TYR A 382 -11.02 7.53 14.35
N LEU A 383 -11.52 6.29 14.29
CA LEU A 383 -12.61 5.85 15.17
C LEU A 383 -12.01 5.11 16.38
N PRO A 384 -12.21 5.62 17.61
CA PRO A 384 -11.88 4.90 18.83
C PRO A 384 -12.80 3.70 19.04
N VAL A 385 -12.23 2.53 19.31
CA VAL A 385 -12.97 1.28 19.51
C VAL A 385 -12.42 0.48 20.69
N PHE A 386 -13.31 -0.25 21.36
CA PHE A 386 -12.96 -1.36 22.24
C PHE A 386 -12.94 -2.66 21.43
N TYR A 387 -12.20 -3.64 21.94
CA TYR A 387 -12.11 -4.98 21.38
C TYR A 387 -12.44 -6.01 22.45
N SER A 388 -13.27 -6.99 22.11
CA SER A 388 -13.59 -8.13 22.97
C SER A 388 -14.02 -9.31 22.10
N GLU A 389 -13.37 -10.46 22.29
CA GLU A 389 -13.69 -11.75 21.65
C GLU A 389 -13.82 -11.66 20.13
N GLY A 390 -12.92 -10.91 19.48
CA GLY A 390 -12.92 -10.73 18.02
C GLY A 390 -13.86 -9.62 17.52
N ASN A 391 -14.66 -9.02 18.39
CA ASN A 391 -15.62 -7.97 18.04
C ASN A 391 -15.09 -6.58 18.40
N TYR A 392 -15.52 -5.57 17.64
CA TYR A 392 -15.18 -4.17 17.86
C TYR A 392 -16.43 -3.38 18.17
N ALA A 393 -16.39 -2.56 19.22
CA ALA A 393 -17.46 -1.64 19.59
C ALA A 393 -16.90 -0.19 19.65
N PRO A 394 -17.64 0.83 19.18
CA PRO A 394 -17.20 2.21 19.29
C PRO A 394 -16.98 2.61 20.75
N ALA A 395 -15.78 3.09 21.06
CA ALA A 395 -15.44 3.58 22.39
C ALA A 395 -15.80 5.07 22.56
N TYR A 396 -15.73 5.84 21.47
CA TYR A 396 -16.03 7.27 21.47
C TYR A 396 -16.42 7.78 20.07
N TYR A 397 -16.69 9.08 19.95
CA TYR A 397 -16.87 9.74 18.66
C TYR A 397 -15.56 9.75 17.83
N PRO A 398 -15.63 9.80 16.49
CA PRO A 398 -14.45 9.88 15.65
C PRO A 398 -13.58 11.09 16.02
N VAL A 399 -12.27 10.87 16.03
CA VAL A 399 -11.25 11.85 16.38
C VAL A 399 -10.56 12.32 15.11
N GLU A 400 -10.65 13.61 14.82
CA GLU A 400 -9.90 14.25 13.77
C GLU A 400 -8.58 14.77 14.36
N VAL A 401 -7.47 14.44 13.71
CA VAL A 401 -6.18 15.07 13.96
C VAL A 401 -5.83 15.88 12.72
N ASN A 402 -5.95 17.20 12.79
CA ASN A 402 -5.70 18.04 11.61
C ASN A 402 -4.21 18.15 11.27
N GLU A 403 -3.86 18.84 10.17
CA GLU A 403 -2.48 19.00 9.71
C GLU A 403 -1.53 19.65 10.74
N LYS A 404 -2.08 20.49 11.63
CA LYS A 404 -1.32 21.15 12.72
C LYS A 404 -1.20 20.29 13.97
N GLY A 405 -1.82 19.11 13.99
CA GLY A 405 -1.84 18.22 15.15
C GLY A 405 -2.85 18.64 16.21
N ILE A 406 -3.83 19.47 15.87
CA ILE A 406 -4.94 19.80 16.78
C ILE A 406 -5.95 18.65 16.71
N VAL A 407 -6.38 18.20 17.88
CA VAL A 407 -7.34 17.10 18.06
C VAL A 407 -8.74 17.70 18.23
N SER A 408 -9.67 17.28 17.37
CA SER A 408 -11.10 17.61 17.40
C SER A 408 -11.94 16.33 17.37
N TYR A 409 -13.22 16.43 17.76
CA TYR A 409 -14.14 15.30 17.80
C TYR A 409 -15.32 15.56 16.85
N LEU A 410 -15.66 14.56 16.05
CA LEU A 410 -16.76 14.62 15.08
C LEU A 410 -18.04 14.06 15.70
N ASN A 411 -18.50 14.71 16.77
CA ASN A 411 -19.81 14.46 17.36
C ASN A 411 -20.89 15.22 16.57
N PRO A 412 -21.89 14.54 15.99
CA PRO A 412 -22.89 15.21 15.17
C PRO A 412 -23.79 16.11 16.01
N ASP A 413 -23.93 17.38 15.59
CA ASP A 413 -24.87 18.32 16.17
C ASP A 413 -26.24 18.17 15.49
N ILE A 414 -27.12 17.42 16.13
CA ILE A 414 -28.47 17.17 15.60
C ILE A 414 -29.41 18.38 15.70
N LYS A 415 -29.04 19.43 16.45
CA LYS A 415 -29.85 20.65 16.61
C LYS A 415 -29.57 21.63 15.47
N HIS A 416 -28.31 21.73 15.04
CA HIS A 416 -27.90 22.55 13.91
C HIS A 416 -27.74 21.68 12.67
N LYS A 417 -28.64 21.87 11.72
CA LYS A 417 -28.66 21.09 10.48
C LYS A 417 -28.46 21.99 9.28
N ARG A 418 -27.81 21.45 8.27
CA ARG A 418 -27.52 22.15 7.02
C ARG A 418 -27.93 21.32 5.80
N ARG A 419 -28.01 22.02 4.68
CA ARG A 419 -28.07 21.42 3.35
C ARG A 419 -26.66 21.10 2.87
N VAL A 420 -26.47 19.91 2.31
CA VAL A 420 -25.21 19.51 1.66
C VAL A 420 -25.46 19.15 0.20
N VAL A 421 -24.54 19.56 -0.67
CA VAL A 421 -24.55 19.22 -2.10
C VAL A 421 -23.35 18.34 -2.40
N LEU A 422 -23.60 17.12 -2.84
CA LEU A 422 -22.58 16.08 -3.04
C LEU A 422 -22.42 15.78 -4.52
N THR A 423 -21.20 15.86 -5.04
CA THR A 423 -20.90 15.65 -6.47
C THR A 423 -20.29 14.28 -6.76
N ARG A 424 -19.86 13.57 -5.70
CA ARG A 424 -19.16 12.28 -5.83
C ARG A 424 -19.04 11.53 -4.50
N LYS A 425 -18.70 10.24 -4.58
CA LYS A 425 -18.50 9.35 -3.42
C LYS A 425 -17.06 9.25 -2.90
N PHE A 426 -16.07 9.65 -3.70
CA PHE A 426 -14.66 9.79 -3.30
C PHE A 426 -13.86 10.58 -4.35
N MET A 427 -12.86 11.39 -3.97
CA MET A 427 -11.89 12.02 -4.90
C MET A 427 -10.44 11.92 -4.42
N ASP A 428 -9.62 11.18 -5.17
CA ASP A 428 -8.17 11.17 -4.96
C ASP A 428 -7.41 12.17 -5.87
N LEU A 429 -6.07 12.24 -5.75
CA LEU A 429 -5.19 13.08 -6.57
C LEU A 429 -5.17 12.71 -8.05
N ASN A 430 -5.37 11.43 -8.41
CA ASN A 430 -5.29 11.01 -9.81
C ASN A 430 -6.39 11.63 -10.70
N PRO A 431 -7.69 11.57 -10.33
CA PRO A 431 -8.74 12.34 -11.02
C PRO A 431 -8.41 13.83 -11.13
N LYS A 432 -7.89 14.46 -10.06
CA LYS A 432 -7.46 15.87 -10.09
C LYS A 432 -6.35 16.14 -11.11
N LYS A 433 -5.39 15.22 -11.27
CA LYS A 433 -4.33 15.31 -12.29
C LYS A 433 -4.88 15.15 -13.71
N TRP A 434 -5.80 14.21 -13.93
CA TRP A 434 -6.43 14.00 -15.24
C TRP A 434 -7.27 15.21 -15.66
N LEU A 435 -8.00 15.80 -14.70
CA LEU A 435 -8.77 17.03 -14.94
C LEU A 435 -7.86 18.18 -15.38
N LYS A 436 -6.74 18.40 -14.69
CA LYS A 436 -5.76 19.42 -15.07
C LYS A 436 -5.15 19.16 -16.46
N ALA A 437 -5.00 17.89 -16.85
CA ALA A 437 -4.40 17.51 -18.12
C ALA A 437 -5.31 17.72 -19.34
N ILE A 438 -6.59 18.10 -19.15
CA ILE A 438 -7.52 18.41 -20.23
C ILE A 438 -7.73 19.91 -20.43
N ILE A 439 -7.44 20.72 -19.40
CA ILE A 439 -7.59 22.17 -19.42
C ILE A 439 -6.61 22.77 -20.46
N GLY A 440 -7.14 23.65 -21.31
CA GLY A 440 -6.44 24.19 -22.48
C GLY A 440 -6.66 23.39 -23.77
N GLY A 441 -7.31 22.21 -23.69
CA GLY A 441 -7.78 21.47 -24.85
C GLY A 441 -9.00 22.15 -25.47
N TYR A 442 -9.36 21.75 -26.68
CA TYR A 442 -10.48 22.36 -27.39
C TYR A 442 -11.12 21.41 -28.40
N PHE A 443 -12.40 21.67 -28.70
CA PHE A 443 -13.14 21.03 -29.76
C PHE A 443 -13.20 21.95 -30.99
N VAL A 444 -13.13 21.37 -32.18
CA VAL A 444 -13.27 22.07 -33.46
C VAL A 444 -14.37 21.37 -34.25
N LEU A 445 -15.40 22.10 -34.65
CA LEU A 445 -16.54 21.58 -35.41
C LEU A 445 -16.63 22.27 -36.77
N SER A 446 -16.85 21.52 -37.86
CA SER A 446 -16.92 22.09 -39.20
C SER A 446 -17.85 21.31 -40.13
N ARG A 447 -18.21 21.94 -41.25
CA ARG A 447 -18.88 21.29 -42.39
C ARG A 447 -17.88 20.68 -43.37
N GLU A 448 -16.63 21.12 -43.33
CA GLU A 448 -15.57 20.76 -44.27
C GLU A 448 -14.52 19.87 -43.61
N ALA A 449 -14.02 18.86 -44.35
CA ALA A 449 -13.06 17.90 -43.83
C ALA A 449 -11.71 18.53 -43.43
N ALA A 450 -11.36 19.67 -44.05
CA ALA A 450 -10.14 20.42 -43.74
C ALA A 450 -10.27 21.31 -42.49
N PHE A 451 -11.47 21.44 -41.91
CA PHE A 451 -11.78 22.35 -40.80
C PHE A 451 -11.43 23.84 -41.07
N ALA A 452 -11.48 24.29 -42.33
CA ALA A 452 -11.13 25.67 -42.72
C ALA A 452 -12.11 26.72 -42.15
N ASN A 453 -13.41 26.43 -42.19
CA ASN A 453 -14.47 27.26 -41.61
C ASN A 453 -15.06 26.53 -40.40
N ALA A 454 -14.37 26.59 -39.27
CA ALA A 454 -14.72 25.81 -38.09
C ALA A 454 -15.07 26.69 -36.89
N ASP A 455 -16.00 26.20 -36.08
CA ASP A 455 -16.29 26.72 -34.75
C ASP A 455 -15.40 26.00 -33.73
N THR A 456 -14.83 26.75 -32.79
CA THR A 456 -13.93 26.23 -31.76
C THR A 456 -14.51 26.44 -30.36
N ILE A 457 -14.46 25.41 -29.52
CA ILE A 457 -14.90 25.43 -28.13
C ILE A 457 -13.72 25.08 -27.24
N HIS A 458 -13.28 26.01 -26.40
CA HIS A 458 -12.17 25.81 -25.48
C HIS A 458 -12.62 25.20 -24.14
N ILE A 459 -11.74 24.39 -23.55
CA ILE A 459 -11.89 23.86 -22.19
C ILE A 459 -11.01 24.70 -21.26
N ASP A 460 -11.52 25.85 -20.83
CA ASP A 460 -10.72 26.82 -20.06
C ASP A 460 -10.65 26.48 -18.56
N SER A 461 -11.69 25.86 -18.02
CA SER A 461 -11.73 25.42 -16.62
C SER A 461 -12.74 24.29 -16.42
N LEU A 462 -12.46 23.43 -15.44
CA LEU A 462 -13.38 22.39 -14.98
C LEU A 462 -13.27 22.24 -13.47
N LYS A 463 -14.41 22.10 -12.78
CA LYS A 463 -14.47 21.88 -11.33
C LYS A 463 -14.48 20.40 -10.95
N GLU A 464 -15.02 19.53 -11.81
CA GLU A 464 -15.24 18.11 -11.54
C GLU A 464 -14.95 17.22 -12.75
N CYS A 465 -14.67 15.94 -12.49
CA CYS A 465 -14.45 14.91 -13.53
C CYS A 465 -15.77 14.22 -13.91
N ASN A 466 -16.81 14.99 -14.21
CA ASN A 466 -18.14 14.51 -14.61
C ASN A 466 -18.50 15.00 -16.02
N TYR A 467 -19.70 14.69 -16.51
CA TYR A 467 -20.12 15.09 -17.86
C TYR A 467 -20.20 16.62 -17.96
N GLN A 468 -19.68 17.16 -19.06
CA GLN A 468 -19.78 18.56 -19.42
C GLN A 468 -20.68 18.68 -20.63
N THR A 469 -21.54 19.71 -20.67
CA THR A 469 -22.47 19.94 -21.78
C THR A 469 -22.25 21.33 -22.36
N VAL A 470 -22.11 21.41 -23.68
CA VAL A 470 -22.02 22.65 -24.44
C VAL A 470 -23.19 22.70 -25.42
N THR A 471 -24.00 23.74 -25.33
CA THR A 471 -25.12 23.97 -26.25
C THR A 471 -24.59 24.46 -27.60
N LEU A 472 -25.15 23.90 -28.66
CA LEU A 472 -24.85 24.20 -30.05
C LEU A 472 -26.15 24.49 -30.80
N ASN A 473 -26.08 25.24 -31.90
CA ASN A 473 -27.24 25.62 -32.70
C ASN A 473 -26.93 25.71 -34.19
N LYS A 474 -25.88 25.00 -34.63
CA LYS A 474 -25.39 25.02 -36.01
C LYS A 474 -25.28 23.60 -36.56
N ALA A 475 -25.24 23.51 -37.87
CA ALA A 475 -25.06 22.25 -38.58
C ALA A 475 -23.60 21.98 -38.94
N TYR A 476 -23.13 20.79 -38.61
CA TYR A 476 -21.76 20.32 -38.81
C TYR A 476 -21.75 18.91 -39.39
N ARG A 477 -20.62 18.52 -39.98
CA ARG A 477 -20.35 17.14 -40.40
C ARG A 477 -19.18 16.54 -39.63
N TYR A 478 -18.18 17.35 -39.32
CA TYR A 478 -16.95 16.94 -38.68
C TYR A 478 -16.82 17.57 -37.30
N MET A 479 -16.26 16.82 -36.37
CA MET A 479 -15.75 17.34 -35.11
C MET A 479 -14.37 16.74 -34.82
N LYS A 480 -13.51 17.48 -34.14
CA LYS A 480 -12.30 16.94 -33.49
C LYS A 480 -12.10 17.54 -32.11
N TYR A 481 -11.55 16.75 -31.20
CA TYR A 481 -10.97 17.18 -29.94
C TYR A 481 -9.46 17.21 -30.10
N VAL A 482 -8.86 18.32 -29.69
CA VAL A 482 -7.41 18.54 -29.64
C VAL A 482 -7.01 18.69 -28.17
N PRO A 483 -6.26 17.74 -27.61
CA PRO A 483 -5.78 17.85 -26.24
C PRO A 483 -4.65 18.89 -26.11
N PRO A 484 -4.37 19.38 -24.89
CA PRO A 484 -3.21 20.22 -24.66
C PRO A 484 -1.90 19.52 -25.07
N ILE A 485 -0.94 20.28 -25.58
CA ILE A 485 0.39 19.79 -25.94
C ILE A 485 1.04 19.11 -24.72
N LYS A 486 1.78 18.01 -24.93
CA LYS A 486 2.45 17.20 -23.89
C LYS A 486 1.51 16.46 -22.93
N THR A 487 0.26 16.26 -23.34
CA THR A 487 -0.71 15.43 -22.61
C THR A 487 -1.09 14.18 -23.41
N GLU A 488 -1.85 13.28 -22.80
CA GLU A 488 -2.21 11.98 -23.38
C GLU A 488 -3.64 11.95 -23.93
N GLY A 489 -4.32 13.10 -24.08
CA GLY A 489 -5.73 13.14 -24.47
C GLY A 489 -6.70 13.24 -23.30
N ASN A 490 -6.72 12.23 -22.43
CA ASN A 490 -7.53 12.14 -21.19
C ASN A 490 -9.04 12.45 -21.36
N MET A 491 -9.66 11.97 -22.44
CA MET A 491 -11.10 12.14 -22.71
C MET A 491 -11.81 10.79 -22.73
N ALA A 492 -12.68 10.51 -21.78
CA ALA A 492 -13.39 9.23 -21.71
C ALA A 492 -14.53 9.13 -22.73
N GLU A 493 -15.41 10.14 -22.81
CA GLU A 493 -16.53 10.12 -23.75
C GLU A 493 -16.68 11.47 -24.47
N ILE A 494 -17.09 11.41 -25.74
CA ILE A 494 -17.54 12.55 -26.53
C ILE A 494 -18.83 12.13 -27.24
N GLU A 495 -19.87 12.93 -27.09
CA GLU A 495 -21.19 12.66 -27.65
C GLU A 495 -21.74 13.92 -28.32
N LEU A 496 -22.38 13.74 -29.47
CA LEU A 496 -23.10 14.79 -30.17
C LEU A 496 -24.57 14.42 -30.23
N TYR A 497 -25.45 15.40 -30.07
CA TYR A 497 -26.89 15.19 -30.12
C TYR A 497 -27.55 16.14 -31.11
N ASP A 498 -28.62 15.66 -31.76
CA ASP A 498 -29.48 16.50 -32.59
C ASP A 498 -30.55 17.25 -31.77
N GLU A 499 -31.33 18.09 -32.44
CA GLU A 499 -32.43 18.87 -31.82
C GLU A 499 -33.53 18.01 -31.19
N LYS A 500 -33.63 16.73 -31.59
CA LYS A 500 -34.58 15.76 -31.00
C LYS A 500 -33.98 15.02 -29.80
N GLY A 501 -32.76 15.37 -29.39
CA GLY A 501 -32.06 14.71 -28.29
C GLY A 501 -31.51 13.33 -28.63
N ARG A 502 -31.39 12.98 -29.92
CA ARG A 502 -30.85 11.68 -30.34
C ARG A 502 -29.32 11.76 -30.45
N LYS A 503 -28.61 10.79 -29.86
CA LYS A 503 -27.15 10.67 -29.98
C LYS A 503 -26.81 10.38 -31.45
N LEU A 504 -25.90 11.17 -31.99
CA LEU A 504 -25.41 11.06 -33.36
C LEU A 504 -24.25 10.07 -33.42
N ALA A 505 -24.24 9.22 -34.45
CA ALA A 505 -23.17 8.29 -34.75
C ALA A 505 -22.37 8.77 -35.97
N GLY A 506 -21.09 8.42 -36.01
CA GLY A 506 -20.19 8.76 -37.11
C GLY A 506 -18.99 7.83 -37.17
N LYS A 507 -18.18 7.97 -38.22
CA LYS A 507 -16.91 7.26 -38.36
C LYS A 507 -15.85 7.97 -37.50
N VAL A 508 -15.18 7.23 -36.65
CA VAL A 508 -14.04 7.74 -35.87
C VAL A 508 -12.90 8.13 -36.81
N ILE A 509 -12.36 9.33 -36.60
CA ILE A 509 -11.24 9.92 -37.34
C ILE A 509 -10.23 10.50 -36.33
N GLY A 510 -8.98 10.63 -36.74
CA GLY A 510 -7.93 11.20 -35.89
C GLY A 510 -6.57 10.66 -36.23
N ASN A 511 -5.56 11.07 -35.46
CA ASN A 511 -4.16 10.76 -35.72
C ASN A 511 -3.39 10.32 -34.46
N TYR A 512 -4.08 9.88 -33.39
CA TYR A 512 -3.40 9.44 -32.16
C TYR A 512 -2.37 8.36 -32.45
N ARG A 513 -1.20 8.48 -31.82
CA ARG A 513 -0.08 7.52 -31.88
C ARG A 513 0.09 6.87 -30.51
N PRO A 514 -0.79 5.93 -30.12
CA PRO A 514 -0.61 5.17 -28.89
C PRO A 514 0.69 4.35 -28.92
N GLU A 515 1.26 4.06 -27.75
CA GLU A 515 2.44 3.18 -27.64
C GLU A 515 2.12 1.69 -27.85
N ARG A 516 0.94 1.25 -27.43
CA ARG A 516 0.70 -0.19 -27.14
C ARG A 516 -0.48 -0.82 -27.88
N MET A 517 -1.35 -0.01 -28.46
CA MET A 517 -2.60 -0.46 -29.06
C MET A 517 -2.69 0.04 -30.50
N ASP A 518 -3.54 -0.59 -31.32
CA ASP A 518 -3.90 -0.02 -32.61
C ASP A 518 -4.46 1.40 -32.43
N ALA A 519 -4.06 2.31 -33.32
CA ALA A 519 -4.43 3.71 -33.26
C ALA A 519 -5.95 3.90 -33.34
N MET A 520 -6.61 3.18 -34.25
CA MET A 520 -8.05 3.28 -34.43
C MET A 520 -8.81 2.69 -33.25
N GLU A 521 -8.41 1.51 -32.77
CA GLU A 521 -9.02 0.89 -31.59
C GLU A 521 -8.85 1.74 -30.33
N THR A 522 -7.70 2.41 -30.19
CA THR A 522 -7.49 3.38 -29.13
C THR A 522 -8.47 4.54 -29.24
N MET A 523 -8.57 5.18 -30.42
CA MET A 523 -9.43 6.35 -30.63
C MET A 523 -10.92 6.06 -30.42
N LYS A 524 -11.39 4.85 -30.75
CA LYS A 524 -12.79 4.45 -30.51
C LYS A 524 -13.21 4.55 -29.04
N ARG A 525 -12.27 4.46 -28.11
CA ARG A 525 -12.54 4.58 -26.66
C ARG A 525 -13.12 5.93 -26.24
N ALA A 526 -12.96 6.99 -27.04
CA ALA A 526 -13.67 8.25 -26.77
C ALA A 526 -15.18 8.20 -27.10
N PHE A 527 -15.68 7.09 -27.64
CA PHE A 527 -17.03 6.96 -28.19
C PHE A 527 -17.67 5.59 -27.88
N ASP A 528 -17.08 4.79 -27.00
CA ASP A 528 -17.48 3.38 -26.79
C ASP A 528 -18.57 3.21 -25.71
N GLY A 529 -18.94 4.28 -25.02
CA GLY A 529 -19.94 4.28 -23.95
C GLY A 529 -19.39 3.74 -22.63
N ASN A 530 -18.11 3.41 -22.55
CA ASN A 530 -17.46 2.95 -21.34
C ASN A 530 -16.70 4.11 -20.68
N VAL A 531 -17.33 4.70 -19.66
CA VAL A 531 -16.81 5.86 -18.91
C VAL A 531 -15.43 5.66 -18.25
N LEU A 532 -14.98 4.42 -18.08
CA LEU A 532 -13.66 4.08 -17.53
C LEU A 532 -12.61 3.81 -18.63
N SER A 533 -13.04 3.73 -19.89
CA SER A 533 -12.16 3.71 -21.05
C SER A 533 -11.76 5.15 -21.41
N SER A 534 -10.56 5.32 -21.96
CA SER A 534 -10.15 6.59 -22.60
C SER A 534 -9.02 6.32 -23.59
N PRO A 535 -8.98 7.01 -24.74
CA PRO A 535 -7.90 6.94 -25.68
C PRO A 535 -6.66 7.62 -25.09
N LYS A 536 -5.48 7.09 -25.42
CA LYS A 536 -4.20 7.69 -25.06
C LYS A 536 -3.30 7.84 -26.27
N THR A 537 -2.58 8.95 -26.31
CA THR A 537 -1.48 9.16 -27.24
C THR A 537 -0.18 9.39 -26.48
N VAL A 538 0.97 9.25 -27.15
CA VAL A 538 2.27 9.64 -26.58
C VAL A 538 2.34 11.15 -26.31
N LYS A 539 2.94 11.52 -25.18
CA LYS A 539 3.13 12.95 -24.82
C LYS A 539 4.01 13.71 -25.81
N THR A 540 4.77 13.02 -26.66
CA THR A 540 5.61 13.63 -27.70
C THR A 540 4.82 14.02 -28.95
N GLN A 541 3.57 13.55 -29.10
CA GLN A 541 2.72 13.91 -30.22
C GLN A 541 2.03 15.25 -29.97
N ASN A 542 2.59 16.33 -30.52
CA ASN A 542 2.08 17.69 -30.34
C ASN A 542 0.92 18.06 -31.29
N ASP A 543 0.64 17.24 -32.30
CA ASP A 543 -0.42 17.44 -33.30
C ASP A 543 -1.61 16.48 -33.09
N ALA A 544 -1.70 15.84 -31.93
CA ALA A 544 -2.70 14.81 -31.66
C ALA A 544 -4.12 15.37 -31.71
N TRP A 545 -5.05 14.61 -32.31
CA TRP A 545 -6.48 14.87 -32.23
C TRP A 545 -7.30 13.60 -32.54
N VAL A 546 -8.53 13.57 -32.03
CA VAL A 546 -9.51 12.50 -32.26
C VAL A 546 -10.89 13.10 -32.49
N GLY A 547 -11.73 12.46 -33.31
CA GLY A 547 -13.02 13.03 -33.67
C GLY A 547 -13.94 12.11 -34.47
N LEU A 548 -14.98 12.71 -35.05
CA LEU A 548 -16.02 12.02 -35.81
C LEU A 548 -16.27 12.71 -37.16
N ASP A 549 -16.44 11.89 -38.21
CA ASP A 549 -17.16 12.25 -39.44
C ASP A 549 -18.57 11.65 -39.38
N LEU A 550 -19.59 12.52 -39.28
CA LEU A 550 -21.00 12.13 -39.26
C LEU A 550 -21.52 11.61 -40.62
N GLY A 551 -20.68 11.65 -41.66
CA GLY A 551 -21.01 11.24 -43.03
C GLY A 551 -21.85 12.26 -43.81
N ARG A 552 -22.58 13.13 -43.11
CA ARG A 552 -23.41 14.21 -43.67
C ARG A 552 -23.43 15.41 -42.72
N VAL A 553 -23.84 16.56 -43.24
CA VAL A 553 -24.12 17.74 -42.41
C VAL A 553 -25.41 17.51 -41.63
N VAL A 554 -25.34 17.65 -40.30
CA VAL A 554 -26.47 17.46 -39.37
C VAL A 554 -26.53 18.65 -38.42
N SER A 555 -27.74 19.11 -38.07
CA SER A 555 -27.92 20.11 -37.01
C SER A 555 -27.57 19.50 -35.65
N ILE A 556 -26.64 20.12 -34.92
CA ILE A 556 -26.18 19.65 -33.62
C ILE A 556 -26.67 20.61 -32.54
N SER A 557 -27.40 20.08 -31.56
CA SER A 557 -27.98 20.84 -30.44
C SER A 557 -27.07 20.87 -29.21
N LYS A 558 -26.26 19.83 -28.99
CA LYS A 558 -25.30 19.80 -27.89
C LYS A 558 -24.12 18.87 -28.16
N LEU A 559 -22.97 19.28 -27.64
CA LEU A 559 -21.78 18.46 -27.43
C LEU A 559 -21.74 18.11 -25.94
N VAL A 560 -21.63 16.82 -25.63
CA VAL A 560 -21.42 16.32 -24.26
C VAL A 560 -20.08 15.63 -24.23
N TYR A 561 -19.26 15.90 -23.22
CA TYR A 561 -17.98 15.21 -23.07
C TYR A 561 -17.69 14.85 -21.61
N LEU A 562 -16.92 13.79 -21.41
CA LEU A 562 -16.52 13.29 -20.10
C LEU A 562 -14.99 13.19 -20.08
N PRO A 563 -14.29 13.97 -19.23
CA PRO A 563 -12.88 13.76 -18.98
C PRO A 563 -12.60 12.34 -18.45
N ARG A 564 -11.36 11.88 -18.60
CA ARG A 564 -10.91 10.66 -17.91
C ARG A 564 -11.19 10.78 -16.41
N ASN A 565 -11.83 9.77 -15.86
CA ASN A 565 -12.42 9.79 -14.52
C ASN A 565 -12.26 8.42 -13.83
N ASP A 566 -12.79 8.35 -12.62
CA ASP A 566 -12.79 7.18 -11.73
C ASP A 566 -14.20 6.64 -11.45
N ASP A 567 -15.22 7.07 -12.22
CA ASP A 567 -16.64 6.67 -12.11
C ASP A 567 -17.22 6.85 -10.69
N ASN A 568 -16.62 7.76 -9.91
CA ASN A 568 -17.04 8.10 -8.55
C ASN A 568 -17.97 9.32 -8.50
N PHE A 569 -18.22 10.00 -9.62
CA PHE A 569 -19.17 11.12 -9.71
C PHE A 569 -20.62 10.62 -9.67
N ILE A 570 -21.58 11.49 -9.35
CA ILE A 570 -23.00 11.11 -9.33
C ILE A 570 -23.50 10.78 -10.73
N LYS A 571 -24.01 9.56 -10.91
CA LYS A 571 -24.40 9.02 -12.19
C LYS A 571 -25.90 8.77 -12.30
N GLU A 572 -26.40 8.92 -13.51
CA GLU A 572 -27.81 8.70 -13.83
C GLU A 572 -28.30 7.29 -13.49
N GLY A 573 -29.44 7.21 -12.83
CA GLY A 573 -30.13 5.95 -12.55
C GLY A 573 -29.50 5.12 -11.43
N GLU A 574 -28.37 5.55 -10.87
CA GLU A 574 -27.75 4.88 -9.74
C GLU A 574 -28.33 5.35 -8.41
N LEU A 575 -28.50 4.42 -7.47
CA LEU A 575 -29.08 4.67 -6.17
C LEU A 575 -27.98 4.96 -5.16
N TYR A 576 -28.08 6.09 -4.48
CA TYR A 576 -27.13 6.52 -3.45
C TYR A 576 -27.83 6.66 -2.09
N GLU A 577 -27.09 6.42 -1.01
CA GLU A 577 -27.56 6.63 0.36
C GLU A 577 -26.48 7.38 1.16
N LEU A 578 -26.87 8.49 1.78
CA LEU A 578 -25.98 9.28 2.63
C LEU A 578 -26.14 8.83 4.07
N PHE A 579 -25.02 8.67 4.77
CA PHE A 579 -24.98 8.33 6.19
C PHE A 579 -24.20 9.39 6.98
N TYR A 580 -24.54 9.55 8.25
CA TYR A 580 -23.69 10.19 9.25
C TYR A 580 -23.37 9.20 10.38
N TRP A 581 -22.22 9.38 11.02
CA TRP A 581 -21.82 8.56 12.16
C TRP A 581 -22.35 9.12 13.48
N ASP A 582 -23.11 8.33 14.22
CA ASP A 582 -23.50 8.58 15.61
C ASP A 582 -23.59 7.26 16.37
N ARG A 583 -22.43 6.79 16.85
CA ARG A 583 -22.18 5.43 17.40
C ARG A 583 -22.40 4.30 16.38
N GLU A 584 -23.19 4.54 15.35
CA GLU A 584 -23.42 3.68 14.20
C GLU A 584 -23.67 4.55 12.96
N TRP A 585 -23.68 3.95 11.78
CA TRP A 585 -24.06 4.65 10.55
C TRP A 585 -25.58 4.87 10.52
N LYS A 586 -26.01 6.13 10.64
CA LYS A 586 -27.42 6.54 10.53
C LYS A 586 -27.71 7.11 9.15
N SER A 587 -28.74 6.57 8.49
CA SER A 587 -29.14 7.01 7.15
C SER A 587 -29.79 8.40 7.17
N LEU A 588 -29.44 9.21 6.17
CA LEU A 588 -30.07 10.50 5.83
C LEU A 588 -30.96 10.38 4.58
N GLY A 589 -31.22 9.16 4.12
CA GLY A 589 -32.11 8.85 3.02
C GLY A 589 -31.39 8.51 1.71
N ARG A 590 -32.20 8.10 0.74
CA ARG A 590 -31.76 7.61 -0.56
C ARG A 590 -32.14 8.56 -1.68
N GLN A 591 -31.29 8.70 -2.68
CA GLN A 591 -31.56 9.47 -3.89
C GLN A 591 -31.02 8.77 -5.12
N VAL A 592 -31.70 8.97 -6.25
CA VAL A 592 -31.25 8.46 -7.55
C VAL A 592 -30.49 9.56 -8.26
N GLY A 593 -29.27 9.26 -8.72
CA GLY A 593 -28.46 10.22 -9.45
C GLY A 593 -29.09 10.61 -10.79
N SER A 594 -28.82 11.84 -11.22
CA SER A 594 -29.34 12.41 -12.46
C SER A 594 -28.19 12.89 -13.32
N ARG A 595 -28.22 12.56 -14.63
CA ARG A 595 -27.23 13.08 -15.59
C ARG A 595 -27.30 14.58 -15.76
N GLN A 596 -28.48 15.16 -15.59
CA GLN A 596 -28.69 16.59 -15.76
C GLN A 596 -28.14 17.38 -14.58
N LEU A 597 -28.36 16.88 -13.35
CA LEU A 597 -27.90 17.55 -12.13
C LEU A 597 -26.44 17.21 -11.80
N GLN A 598 -26.09 15.92 -11.86
CA GLN A 598 -24.76 15.39 -11.49
C GLN A 598 -24.33 15.73 -10.06
N TYR A 599 -25.30 15.99 -9.19
CA TYR A 599 -25.13 16.13 -7.75
C TYR A 599 -26.35 15.56 -7.03
N LEU A 600 -26.21 15.31 -5.73
CA LEU A 600 -27.29 14.96 -4.81
C LEU A 600 -27.41 16.05 -3.74
N GLU A 601 -28.62 16.32 -3.27
CA GLU A 601 -28.87 17.33 -2.25
C GLU A 601 -29.57 16.73 -1.06
N TYR A 602 -28.93 16.76 0.11
CA TYR A 602 -29.53 16.29 1.34
C TYR A 602 -29.77 17.48 2.25
N ASP A 603 -31.03 17.70 2.61
CA ASP A 603 -31.42 18.63 3.66
C ASP A 603 -31.31 17.95 5.02
N ASN A 604 -31.22 18.76 6.08
CA ASN A 604 -31.25 18.26 7.47
C ASN A 604 -30.04 17.40 7.87
N VAL A 605 -28.86 17.61 7.28
CA VAL A 605 -27.62 16.94 7.68
C VAL A 605 -27.08 17.59 8.96
N PRO A 606 -26.81 16.83 10.04
CA PRO A 606 -26.21 17.37 11.26
C PRO A 606 -24.87 18.07 11.01
N ASP A 607 -24.63 19.18 11.70
CA ASP A 607 -23.32 19.83 11.71
C ASP A 607 -22.28 18.99 12.47
N ASN A 608 -20.99 19.25 12.23
CA ASN A 608 -19.87 18.51 12.84
C ASN A 608 -19.93 16.97 12.68
N ALA A 609 -20.64 16.49 11.66
CA ALA A 609 -20.83 15.07 11.39
C ALA A 609 -19.75 14.50 10.45
N LEU A 610 -19.29 13.29 10.76
CA LEU A 610 -18.57 12.45 9.79
C LEU A 610 -19.58 11.78 8.86
N LEU A 611 -19.42 11.96 7.55
CA LEU A 611 -20.36 11.54 6.52
C LEU A 611 -19.78 10.44 5.63
N LEU A 612 -20.65 9.61 5.07
CA LEU A 612 -20.32 8.60 4.07
C LEU A 612 -21.42 8.53 3.01
N LEU A 613 -21.07 8.73 1.74
CA LEU A 613 -21.99 8.56 0.62
C LEU A 613 -21.75 7.20 -0.03
N ARG A 614 -22.76 6.33 0.01
CA ARG A 614 -22.70 5.00 -0.58
C ARG A 614 -23.42 4.95 -1.92
N ASN A 615 -22.85 4.25 -2.88
CA ASN A 615 -23.51 3.86 -4.11
C ASN A 615 -24.01 2.42 -3.95
N LEU A 616 -25.32 2.26 -3.90
CA LEU A 616 -25.99 0.97 -3.71
C LEU A 616 -26.16 0.20 -5.03
N THR A 617 -25.80 0.80 -6.17
CA THR A 617 -25.88 0.17 -7.49
C THR A 617 -24.56 -0.51 -7.87
N LYS A 618 -23.43 0.21 -7.83
CA LYS A 618 -22.11 -0.34 -8.19
C LYS A 618 -20.94 0.44 -7.60
N GLY A 619 -19.74 -0.13 -7.76
CA GLY A 619 -18.50 0.43 -7.22
C GLY A 619 -18.38 0.19 -5.71
N LYS A 620 -17.16 0.25 -5.21
CA LYS A 620 -16.87 0.08 -3.77
C LYS A 620 -15.95 1.16 -3.20
N GLU A 621 -15.38 1.98 -4.07
CA GLU A 621 -14.44 3.06 -3.79
C GLU A 621 -15.19 4.24 -3.15
N GLU A 622 -15.52 4.09 -1.88
CA GLU A 622 -16.27 5.05 -1.06
C GLU A 622 -15.36 5.53 0.07
N ARG A 623 -15.53 6.78 0.48
CA ARG A 623 -14.69 7.37 1.51
C ARG A 623 -15.48 8.26 2.45
N ILE A 624 -15.11 8.22 3.72
CA ILE A 624 -15.61 9.15 4.73
C ILE A 624 -15.15 10.58 4.42
N PHE A 625 -16.00 11.54 4.77
CA PHE A 625 -15.70 12.96 4.58
C PHE A 625 -16.38 13.82 5.64
N THR A 626 -15.81 14.98 5.91
CA THR A 626 -16.52 16.11 6.52
C THR A 626 -17.01 17.04 5.42
N TYR A 627 -18.03 17.85 5.71
CA TYR A 627 -18.49 18.89 4.80
C TYR A 627 -18.10 20.25 5.37
N GLU A 628 -17.27 21.01 4.67
CA GLU A 628 -16.65 22.24 5.16
C GLU A 628 -16.70 23.29 4.05
N ASP A 629 -17.16 24.50 4.36
CA ASP A 629 -17.27 25.62 3.42
C ASP A 629 -17.94 25.25 2.08
N GLY A 630 -18.99 24.43 2.15
CA GLY A 630 -19.75 23.96 0.99
C GLY A 630 -19.07 22.86 0.17
N LYS A 631 -18.06 22.17 0.72
CA LYS A 631 -17.26 21.16 0.00
C LYS A 631 -17.06 19.88 0.80
N GLN A 632 -16.89 18.77 0.09
CA GLN A 632 -16.50 17.49 0.66
C GLN A 632 -14.99 17.48 0.95
N VAL A 633 -14.61 17.25 2.20
CA VAL A 633 -13.22 17.09 2.66
C VAL A 633 -12.99 15.62 3.02
N TRP A 634 -12.18 14.93 2.21
CA TRP A 634 -11.94 13.49 2.31
C TRP A 634 -10.91 13.16 3.40
N TRP A 635 -11.23 12.15 4.21
CA TRP A 635 -10.39 11.71 5.33
C TRP A 635 -9.90 10.33 5.15
#